data_AF-A0A432V3R1-F1
#
_entry.id   AF-A0A432V3R1-F1
#
_cell.length_a   1.000
_cell.length_b   1.000
_cell.length_c   1.000
_cell.angle_alpha   90.00
_cell.angle_beta   90.00
_cell.angle_gamma   90.00
#
_symmetry.space_group_name_H-M   'P 1'
#
loop_
_entity.id
_entity.type
_entity.pdbx_description
1 polymer ?
#
loop_
_entity_poly.entity_id
_entity_poly.type
_entity_poly.pdbx_seq_one_letter_code
_entity_poly.pdbx_strand_id
1 'polypeptide(L)'
;MAASSTHFVLSELRERVARLEGGATRRREVLPFGIPEIDRVLPGGGLALGALHEVAGGANGAVDGAAAALWAAGVAARTRRRVLWCVTRQDLFAPSLAQAGLPPGRVIYVEAGDEAAVLACFEEGLRHGGLGAVVAELARLPMTSSRRLQLAAEASGTLGIAIRRWRRQTEATDFGQPTAAVSRWRVSALSSRPLPVPGVGRPRWRLELLRVRAGESADFEVEACDAKGRLALSADMADRSAAPQTRRIGADG
;
A
#
# COMPACT_ATOMS: atom_id res chain seq x y z
N MET A 1 24.09 8.10 25.14
CA MET A 1 23.26 7.09 25.84
C MET A 1 21.83 7.55 26.15
N ALA A 2 21.52 8.85 26.26
CA ALA A 2 20.16 9.32 26.60
C ALA A 2 19.09 9.17 25.47
N ALA A 3 19.47 9.34 24.19
CA ALA A 3 18.51 9.30 23.07
C ALA A 3 17.86 7.92 22.84
N SER A 4 18.55 6.83 23.18
CA SER A 4 18.03 5.46 23.05
C SER A 4 16.97 5.15 24.12
N SER A 5 17.10 5.74 25.31
CA SER A 5 16.11 5.61 26.40
C SER A 5 14.82 6.35 26.07
N THR A 6 14.91 7.57 25.51
CA THR A 6 13.74 8.32 25.05
C THR A 6 12.98 7.59 23.94
N HIS A 7 13.70 6.97 23.00
CA HIS A 7 13.09 6.18 21.94
C HIS A 7 12.37 4.94 22.47
N PHE A 8 12.96 4.26 23.47
CA PHE A 8 12.36 3.11 24.16
C PHE A 8 11.08 3.50 24.92
N VAL A 9 11.13 4.60 25.69
CA VAL A 9 9.98 5.11 26.44
C VAL A 9 8.85 5.56 25.50
N LEU A 10 9.18 6.18 24.37
CA LEU A 10 8.18 6.58 23.37
C LEU A 10 7.53 5.37 22.68
N SER A 11 8.30 4.32 22.37
CA SER A 11 7.74 3.07 21.86
C SER A 11 6.83 2.40 22.88
N GLU A 12 7.22 2.38 24.16
CA GLU A 12 6.42 1.79 25.23
C GLU A 12 5.11 2.56 25.44
N LEU A 13 5.16 3.90 25.39
CA LEU A 13 3.96 4.74 25.49
C LEU A 13 3.02 4.53 24.30
N ARG A 14 3.55 4.46 23.07
CA ARG A 14 2.77 4.19 21.86
C ARG A 14 2.12 2.80 21.91
N GLU A 15 2.83 1.79 22.38
CA GLU A 15 2.26 0.47 22.63
C GLU A 15 1.16 0.50 23.69
N ARG A 16 1.35 1.28 24.77
CA ARG A 16 0.37 1.40 25.86
C ARG A 16 -0.90 2.11 25.42
N VAL A 17 -0.78 3.17 24.63
CA VAL A 17 -1.93 3.85 24.00
C VAL A 17 -2.63 2.93 23.01
N ALA A 18 -1.87 2.21 22.18
CA ALA A 18 -2.45 1.21 21.26
C ALA A 18 -3.22 0.10 21.97
N ARG A 19 -2.78 -0.31 23.17
CA ARG A 19 -3.51 -1.26 24.03
C ARG A 19 -4.81 -0.67 24.60
N LEU A 20 -4.84 0.63 24.89
CA LEU A 20 -5.97 1.32 25.51
C LEU A 20 -7.03 1.78 24.50
N GLU A 21 -6.63 2.11 23.27
CA GLU A 21 -7.52 2.70 22.25
C GLU A 21 -8.36 1.67 21.46
N GLY A 22 -8.18 0.36 21.63
CA GLY A 22 -9.07 -0.59 20.99
C GLY A 22 -8.68 -2.06 21.10
N GLY A 23 -9.38 -2.77 22.00
CA GLY A 23 -9.69 -4.21 21.95
C GLY A 23 -8.54 -5.16 21.61
N ALA A 24 -7.98 -5.82 22.63
CA ALA A 24 -7.15 -7.03 22.55
C ALA A 24 -6.32 -7.14 21.26
N THR A 25 -5.16 -6.47 21.24
CA THR A 25 -4.17 -6.56 20.18
C THR A 25 -3.66 -8.00 20.02
N ARG A 26 -4.40 -8.84 19.28
CA ARG A 26 -3.75 -9.91 18.53
C ARG A 26 -2.66 -9.23 17.72
N ARG A 27 -1.40 -9.66 17.90
CA ARG A 27 -0.31 -9.26 17.00
C ARG A 27 -0.82 -9.52 15.59
N ARG A 28 -1.08 -8.45 14.84
CA ARG A 28 -1.55 -8.58 13.45
C ARG A 28 -0.44 -9.27 12.69
N GLU A 29 -0.77 -10.32 11.97
CA GLU A 29 0.16 -10.87 10.99
C GLU A 29 0.50 -9.76 10.00
N VAL A 30 1.77 -9.65 9.63
CA VAL A 30 2.23 -8.67 8.65
C VAL A 30 2.73 -9.39 7.41
N LEU A 31 2.66 -8.68 6.29
CA LEU A 31 3.26 -9.04 5.02
C LEU A 31 4.43 -8.09 4.75
N PRO A 32 5.68 -8.46 5.10
CA PRO A 32 6.87 -7.66 4.79
C PRO A 32 6.97 -7.41 3.29
N PHE A 33 7.57 -6.34 2.81
CA PHE A 33 7.96 -6.17 1.40
C PHE A 33 9.20 -6.99 1.04
N GLY A 34 10.02 -7.36 2.03
CA GLY A 34 11.33 -7.98 1.79
C GLY A 34 12.38 -6.94 1.40
N ILE A 35 12.11 -5.67 1.68
CA ILE A 35 13.00 -4.53 1.47
C ILE A 35 13.18 -3.87 2.84
N PRO A 36 14.35 -4.02 3.49
CA PRO A 36 14.57 -3.55 4.86
C PRO A 36 14.22 -2.08 5.08
N GLU A 37 14.42 -1.23 4.07
CA GLU A 37 14.16 0.20 4.06
C GLU A 37 12.67 0.50 4.19
N ILE A 38 11.83 -0.27 3.49
CA ILE A 38 10.36 -0.15 3.56
C ILE A 38 9.84 -0.83 4.83
N ASP A 39 10.35 -2.01 5.14
CA ASP A 39 9.86 -2.80 6.26
C ASP A 39 10.13 -2.12 7.60
N ARG A 40 11.24 -1.39 7.73
CA ARG A 40 11.60 -0.66 8.96
C ARG A 40 10.64 0.50 9.28
N VAL A 41 10.05 1.14 8.27
CA VAL A 41 9.11 2.26 8.51
C VAL A 41 7.70 1.77 8.83
N LEU A 42 7.39 0.50 8.53
CA LEU A 42 6.09 -0.08 8.75
C LEU A 42 6.01 -0.71 10.14
N PRO A 43 4.96 -0.39 10.93
CA PRO A 43 4.74 -1.02 12.21
C PRO A 43 4.68 -2.55 12.07
N GLY A 44 5.52 -3.25 12.83
CA GLY A 44 5.60 -4.71 12.78
C GLY A 44 6.41 -5.28 11.60
N GLY A 45 6.97 -4.45 10.72
CA GLY A 45 7.87 -4.91 9.65
C GLY A 45 7.19 -5.24 8.31
N GLY A 46 5.98 -4.73 8.05
CA GLY A 46 5.25 -5.00 6.81
C GLY A 46 3.84 -4.46 6.77
N LEU A 47 3.10 -4.74 5.69
CA LEU A 47 1.68 -4.40 5.60
C LEU A 47 0.87 -5.29 6.55
N ALA A 48 0.04 -4.69 7.39
CA ALA A 48 -0.83 -5.45 8.29
C ALA A 48 -1.86 -6.28 7.51
N LEU A 49 -1.91 -7.59 7.75
CA LEU A 49 -3.04 -8.42 7.35
C LEU A 49 -4.25 -8.09 8.27
N GLY A 50 -5.46 -8.38 7.79
CA GLY A 50 -6.68 -7.99 8.49
C GLY A 50 -6.83 -6.48 8.63
N ALA A 51 -6.38 -5.72 7.63
CA ALA A 51 -6.47 -4.27 7.61
C ALA A 51 -6.80 -3.75 6.21
N LEU A 52 -7.37 -2.56 6.18
CA LEU A 52 -7.61 -1.78 4.97
C LEU A 52 -6.38 -0.91 4.67
N HIS A 53 -5.91 -0.99 3.44
CA HIS A 53 -4.86 -0.13 2.89
C HIS A 53 -5.41 0.63 1.69
N GLU A 54 -5.01 1.89 1.55
CA GLU A 54 -5.34 2.70 0.38
C GLU A 54 -4.11 2.87 -0.50
N VAL A 55 -4.33 2.83 -1.81
CA VAL A 55 -3.29 3.14 -2.81
C VAL A 55 -3.88 3.97 -3.94
N ALA A 56 -3.14 4.98 -4.41
CA ALA A 56 -3.50 5.76 -5.59
C ALA A 56 -2.32 5.88 -6.54
N GLY A 57 -2.58 6.12 -7.82
CA GLY A 57 -1.53 6.53 -8.74
C GLY A 57 -1.18 8.02 -8.58
N GLY A 58 0.08 8.39 -8.83
CA GLY A 58 0.50 9.78 -8.91
C GLY A 58 0.36 10.37 -10.32
N ALA A 59 0.22 11.69 -10.40
CA ALA A 59 0.04 12.43 -11.66
C ALA A 59 -1.07 11.83 -12.54
N ASN A 60 -0.77 11.44 -13.78
CA ASN A 60 -1.74 10.82 -14.70
C ASN A 60 -2.25 9.45 -14.17
N GLY A 61 -1.44 8.79 -13.35
CA GLY A 61 -1.78 7.54 -12.68
C GLY A 61 -2.98 7.64 -11.74
N ALA A 62 -3.38 8.85 -11.32
CA ALA A 62 -4.60 9.06 -10.55
C ALA A 62 -5.86 8.68 -11.36
N VAL A 63 -5.80 8.79 -12.69
CA VAL A 63 -6.92 8.49 -13.60
C VAL A 63 -6.81 7.07 -14.16
N ASP A 64 -5.63 6.67 -14.66
CA ASP A 64 -5.47 5.32 -15.22
C ASP A 64 -5.37 4.22 -14.14
N GLY A 65 -4.83 4.54 -12.95
CA GLY A 65 -4.70 3.61 -11.84
C GLY A 65 -3.71 2.45 -12.06
N ALA A 66 -2.98 2.41 -13.18
CA ALA A 66 -2.25 1.22 -13.61
C ALA A 66 -1.12 0.83 -12.65
N ALA A 67 -0.31 1.79 -12.20
CA ALA A 67 0.77 1.53 -11.25
C ALA A 67 0.24 1.11 -9.87
N ALA A 68 -0.86 1.72 -9.42
CA ALA A 68 -1.54 1.37 -8.17
C ALA A 68 -2.16 -0.04 -8.23
N ALA A 69 -2.77 -0.40 -9.35
CA ALA A 69 -3.30 -1.74 -9.59
C ALA A 69 -2.19 -2.79 -9.61
N LEU A 70 -1.07 -2.54 -10.28
CA LEU A 70 0.06 -3.49 -10.30
C LEU A 70 0.72 -3.64 -8.93
N TRP A 71 0.83 -2.55 -8.17
CA TRP A 71 1.27 -2.62 -6.78
C TRP A 71 0.32 -3.46 -5.92
N ALA A 72 -0.99 -3.22 -6.03
CA ALA A 72 -2.01 -4.00 -5.30
C ALA A 72 -1.98 -5.48 -5.70
N ALA A 73 -1.81 -5.77 -6.99
CA ALA A 73 -1.69 -7.13 -7.52
C ALA A 73 -0.46 -7.85 -6.97
N GLY A 74 0.71 -7.21 -6.97
CA GLY A 74 1.92 -7.80 -6.41
C GLY A 74 1.85 -8.03 -4.91
N VAL A 75 1.21 -7.13 -4.15
CA VAL A 75 0.91 -7.36 -2.74
C VAL A 75 -0.03 -8.56 -2.58
N ALA A 76 -1.14 -8.58 -3.32
CA ALA A 76 -2.16 -9.63 -3.22
C ALA A 76 -1.64 -11.01 -3.68
N ALA A 77 -0.73 -11.05 -4.67
CA ALA A 77 -0.05 -12.25 -5.16
C ALA A 77 0.71 -13.00 -4.05
N ARG A 78 1.18 -12.26 -3.04
CA ARG A 78 1.99 -12.79 -1.93
C ARG A 78 1.13 -13.34 -0.79
N THR A 79 -0.19 -13.19 -0.87
CA THR A 79 -1.13 -13.89 0.00
C THR A 79 -1.30 -15.35 -0.47
N ARG A 80 -1.89 -16.23 0.35
CA ARG A 80 -2.04 -17.67 0.00
C ARG A 80 -3.40 -18.07 -0.56
N ARG A 81 -4.44 -17.24 -0.46
CA ARG A 81 -5.82 -17.57 -0.85
C ARG A 81 -6.29 -16.74 -2.04
N ARG A 82 -7.44 -17.08 -2.62
CA ARG A 82 -8.01 -16.34 -3.76
C ARG A 82 -8.18 -14.86 -3.45
N VAL A 83 -8.07 -14.04 -4.48
CA VAL A 83 -8.21 -12.57 -4.43
C VAL A 83 -9.52 -12.21 -5.12
N LEU A 84 -10.36 -11.44 -4.44
CA LEU A 84 -11.55 -10.84 -5.07
C LEU A 84 -11.16 -9.45 -5.58
N TRP A 85 -11.44 -9.17 -6.85
CA TRP A 85 -11.16 -7.88 -7.47
C TRP A 85 -12.45 -7.25 -7.98
N CYS A 86 -12.88 -6.19 -7.31
CA CYS A 86 -14.12 -5.47 -7.60
C CYS A 86 -13.83 -4.21 -8.42
N VAL A 87 -14.45 -4.12 -9.61
CA VAL A 87 -14.37 -2.96 -10.50
C VAL A 87 -15.77 -2.49 -10.87
N THR A 88 -15.88 -1.22 -11.27
CA THR A 88 -17.14 -0.69 -11.83
C THR A 88 -17.37 -1.14 -13.27
N ARG A 89 -16.28 -1.36 -14.03
CA ARG A 89 -16.29 -1.81 -15.43
C ARG A 89 -15.09 -2.69 -15.72
N GLN A 90 -15.17 -3.57 -16.71
CA GLN A 90 -14.05 -4.42 -17.15
C GLN A 90 -12.99 -3.64 -17.95
N ASP A 91 -12.19 -2.82 -17.28
CA ASP A 91 -11.03 -2.13 -17.89
C ASP A 91 -9.67 -2.58 -17.33
N LEU A 92 -9.66 -3.66 -16.55
CA LEU A 92 -8.47 -4.26 -15.98
C LEU A 92 -7.82 -5.25 -16.95
N PHE A 93 -6.55 -5.00 -17.30
CA PHE A 93 -5.82 -5.90 -18.18
C PHE A 93 -5.21 -7.08 -17.39
N ALA A 94 -5.92 -8.20 -17.35
CA ALA A 94 -5.56 -9.40 -16.58
C ALA A 94 -4.13 -9.92 -16.81
N PRO A 95 -3.55 -9.91 -18.04
CA PRO A 95 -2.17 -10.35 -18.24
C PRO A 95 -1.14 -9.53 -17.44
N SER A 96 -1.38 -8.24 -17.20
CA SER A 96 -0.46 -7.44 -16.37
C SER A 96 -0.51 -7.85 -14.90
N LEU A 97 -1.65 -8.32 -14.38
CA LEU A 97 -1.71 -8.86 -13.02
C LEU A 97 -0.87 -10.13 -12.89
N ALA A 98 -0.93 -10.99 -13.92
CA ALA A 98 -0.12 -12.21 -13.98
C ALA A 98 1.38 -11.88 -14.02
N GLN A 99 1.78 -10.83 -14.76
CA GLN A 99 3.16 -10.34 -14.77
C GLN A 99 3.60 -9.80 -13.39
N ALA A 100 2.68 -9.22 -12.62
CA ALA A 100 2.90 -8.84 -11.22
C ALA A 100 2.77 -10.03 -10.24
N GLY A 101 2.70 -11.26 -10.74
CA GLY A 101 2.68 -12.49 -9.94
C GLY A 101 1.30 -12.95 -9.45
N LEU A 102 0.21 -12.30 -9.87
CA LEU A 102 -1.15 -12.70 -9.55
C LEU A 102 -1.79 -13.45 -10.74
N PRO A 103 -1.69 -14.78 -10.82
CA PRO A 103 -2.16 -15.54 -11.96
C PRO A 103 -3.71 -15.54 -12.06
N PRO A 104 -4.30 -15.70 -13.25
CA PRO A 104 -5.75 -15.63 -13.44
C PRO A 104 -6.54 -16.62 -12.56
N GLY A 105 -6.03 -17.83 -12.33
CA GLY A 105 -6.66 -18.83 -11.46
C GLY A 105 -6.72 -18.46 -9.97
N ARG A 106 -6.06 -17.35 -9.56
CA ARG A 106 -6.10 -16.80 -8.20
C ARG A 106 -7.05 -15.62 -8.05
N VAL A 107 -7.67 -15.13 -9.12
CA VAL A 107 -8.50 -13.92 -9.11
C VAL A 107 -9.94 -14.26 -9.42
N ILE A 108 -10.85 -13.71 -8.62
CA ILE A 108 -12.28 -13.67 -8.88
C ILE A 108 -12.60 -12.22 -9.23
N TYR A 109 -13.07 -11.98 -10.46
CA TYR A 109 -13.45 -10.63 -10.91
C TYR A 109 -14.93 -10.39 -10.63
N VAL A 110 -15.23 -9.21 -10.09
CA VAL A 110 -16.60 -8.71 -9.92
C VAL A 110 -16.72 -7.37 -10.62
N GLU A 111 -17.56 -7.32 -11.64
CA GLU A 111 -18.00 -6.07 -12.27
C GLU A 111 -19.35 -5.67 -11.66
N ALA A 112 -19.36 -4.61 -10.87
CA ALA A 112 -20.53 -4.23 -10.09
C ALA A 112 -21.34 -3.07 -10.70
N GLY A 113 -20.93 -2.53 -11.86
CA GLY A 113 -21.61 -1.47 -12.59
C GLY A 113 -21.48 -0.06 -11.99
N ASP A 114 -21.59 0.06 -10.66
CA ASP A 114 -21.46 1.32 -9.94
C ASP A 114 -20.61 1.21 -8.65
N GLU A 115 -20.22 2.38 -8.13
CA GLU A 115 -19.32 2.49 -6.97
C GLU A 115 -19.95 1.99 -5.66
N ALA A 116 -21.28 2.12 -5.51
CA ALA A 116 -21.97 1.65 -4.32
C ALA A 116 -22.00 0.12 -4.26
N ALA A 117 -22.23 -0.52 -5.40
CA ALA A 117 -22.18 -1.96 -5.56
C ALA A 117 -20.74 -2.48 -5.38
N VAL A 118 -19.72 -1.81 -5.94
CA VAL A 118 -18.30 -2.16 -5.67
C VAL A 118 -18.00 -2.12 -4.18
N LEU A 119 -18.44 -1.07 -3.48
CA LEU A 119 -18.22 -0.92 -2.04
C LEU A 119 -18.93 -2.04 -1.24
N ALA A 120 -20.15 -2.42 -1.62
CA ALA A 120 -20.86 -3.54 -1.01
C ALA A 120 -20.14 -4.88 -1.22
N CYS A 121 -19.70 -5.17 -2.45
CA CYS A 121 -18.91 -6.38 -2.75
C CYS A 121 -17.57 -6.39 -2.01
N PHE A 122 -16.93 -5.23 -1.85
CA PHE A 122 -15.69 -5.11 -1.09
C PHE A 122 -15.92 -5.49 0.38
N GLU A 123 -16.96 -4.94 1.01
CA GLU A 123 -17.27 -5.25 2.40
C GLU A 123 -17.63 -6.73 2.59
N GLU A 124 -18.45 -7.30 1.72
CA GLU A 124 -18.84 -8.71 1.81
C GLU A 124 -17.65 -9.65 1.61
N GLY A 125 -16.79 -9.35 0.62
CA GLY A 125 -15.54 -10.09 0.42
C GLY A 125 -14.63 -10.04 1.65
N LEU A 126 -14.54 -8.89 2.32
CA LEU A 126 -13.77 -8.76 3.56
C LEU A 126 -14.40 -9.54 4.71
N ARG A 127 -15.73 -9.67 4.79
CA ARG A 127 -16.42 -10.44 5.82
C ARG A 127 -16.33 -11.96 5.62
N HIS A 128 -16.18 -12.41 4.37
CA HIS A 128 -16.20 -13.83 4.00
C HIS A 128 -15.13 -14.68 4.72
N GLY A 129 -13.94 -14.14 5.00
CA GLY A 129 -12.86 -14.83 5.74
C GLY A 129 -12.16 -15.98 5.00
N GLY A 130 -12.65 -16.40 3.84
CA GLY A 130 -11.98 -17.39 2.96
C GLY A 130 -11.03 -16.79 1.91
N LEU A 131 -10.92 -15.47 1.81
CA LEU A 131 -10.09 -14.78 0.80
C LEU A 131 -8.73 -14.39 1.37
N GLY A 132 -7.74 -14.22 0.48
CA GLY A 132 -6.40 -13.77 0.86
C GLY A 132 -6.30 -12.26 0.85
N ALA A 133 -6.95 -11.65 -0.14
CA ALA A 133 -7.13 -10.22 -0.25
C ALA A 133 -8.45 -9.89 -0.97
N VAL A 134 -8.95 -8.68 -0.74
CA VAL A 134 -9.99 -8.07 -1.54
C VAL A 134 -9.48 -6.71 -2.02
N VAL A 135 -9.56 -6.50 -3.33
CA VAL A 135 -9.15 -5.28 -4.00
C VAL A 135 -10.39 -4.62 -4.59
N ALA A 136 -10.55 -3.31 -4.40
CA ALA A 136 -11.67 -2.57 -4.98
C ALA A 136 -11.21 -1.21 -5.52
N GLU A 137 -11.68 -0.86 -6.71
CA GLU A 137 -11.43 0.44 -7.34
C GLU A 137 -12.56 1.44 -7.03
N LEU A 138 -12.22 2.53 -6.32
CA LEU A 138 -13.17 3.51 -5.80
C LEU A 138 -12.63 4.94 -5.97
N ALA A 139 -13.44 5.87 -6.46
CA ALA A 139 -13.10 7.30 -6.51
C ALA A 139 -13.28 7.98 -5.13
N ARG A 140 -14.31 7.59 -4.38
CA ARG A 140 -14.69 8.15 -3.08
C ARG A 140 -14.74 7.08 -2.00
N LEU A 141 -14.13 7.38 -0.86
CA LEU A 141 -14.10 6.47 0.28
C LEU A 141 -14.34 7.29 1.56
N PRO A 142 -15.61 7.54 1.90
CA PRO A 142 -15.96 8.28 3.11
C PRO A 142 -15.48 7.57 4.40
N MET A 143 -15.34 8.32 5.48
CA MET A 143 -14.92 7.80 6.79
C MET A 143 -15.80 6.65 7.27
N THR A 144 -17.13 6.78 7.18
CA THR A 144 -18.08 5.75 7.61
C THR A 144 -17.87 4.43 6.86
N SER A 145 -17.73 4.50 5.53
CA SER A 145 -17.49 3.32 4.69
C SER A 145 -16.13 2.69 4.98
N SER A 146 -15.06 3.50 5.04
CA SER A 146 -13.72 2.98 5.35
C SER A 146 -13.66 2.33 6.74
N ARG A 147 -14.38 2.86 7.73
CA ARG A 147 -14.45 2.27 9.08
C ARG A 147 -15.12 0.90 9.06
N ARG A 148 -16.22 0.76 8.32
CA ARG A 148 -16.90 -0.55 8.14
C ARG A 148 -15.98 -1.57 7.48
N LEU A 149 -15.29 -1.17 6.41
CA LEU A 149 -14.31 -2.02 5.73
C LEU A 149 -13.15 -2.41 6.65
N GLN A 150 -12.60 -1.47 7.42
CA GLN A 150 -11.53 -1.74 8.37
C GLN A 150 -11.96 -2.77 9.43
N LEU A 151 -13.17 -2.63 9.99
CA LEU A 151 -13.71 -3.60 10.95
C LEU A 151 -13.97 -4.98 10.32
N ALA A 152 -14.44 -5.03 9.08
CA ALA A 152 -14.63 -6.28 8.35
C ALA A 152 -13.30 -7.00 8.10
N ALA A 153 -12.27 -6.26 7.68
CA ALA A 153 -10.92 -6.78 7.49
C ALA A 153 -10.33 -7.30 8.82
N GLU A 154 -10.48 -6.53 9.90
CA GLU A 154 -10.01 -6.92 11.24
C GLU A 154 -10.68 -8.20 11.74
N ALA A 155 -11.99 -8.32 11.56
CA ALA A 155 -12.76 -9.48 12.02
C ALA A 155 -12.36 -10.77 11.29
N SER A 156 -12.02 -10.69 10.00
CA SER A 156 -11.73 -11.87 9.18
C SER A 156 -10.25 -12.17 8.98
N GLY A 157 -9.36 -11.22 9.27
CA GLY A 157 -7.93 -11.30 8.93
C GLY A 157 -7.63 -11.07 7.44
N THR A 158 -8.63 -10.75 6.62
CA THR A 158 -8.45 -10.56 5.16
C THR A 158 -7.79 -9.23 4.87
N LEU A 159 -6.81 -9.22 3.94
CA LEU A 159 -6.18 -7.99 3.47
C LEU A 159 -7.14 -7.18 2.58
N GLY A 160 -7.43 -5.93 2.93
CA GLY A 160 -8.22 -5.03 2.09
C GLY A 160 -7.34 -4.01 1.39
N ILE A 161 -7.47 -3.85 0.07
CA ILE A 161 -6.78 -2.81 -0.71
C ILE A 161 -7.80 -1.99 -1.49
N ALA A 162 -7.99 -0.73 -1.09
CA ALA A 162 -8.76 0.24 -1.86
C ALA A 162 -7.84 0.95 -2.85
N ILE A 163 -8.01 0.68 -4.14
CA ILE A 163 -7.37 1.47 -5.20
C ILE A 163 -8.22 2.73 -5.40
N ARG A 164 -7.63 3.88 -5.15
CA ARG A 164 -8.25 5.20 -5.32
C ARG A 164 -7.99 5.68 -6.74
N ARG A 165 -9.04 5.72 -7.56
CA ARG A 165 -8.98 6.03 -9.00
C ARG A 165 -10.11 6.98 -9.36
N TRP A 166 -9.77 8.09 -10.03
CA TRP A 166 -10.73 9.14 -10.39
C TRP A 166 -10.96 9.22 -11.89
N ARG A 167 -12.06 9.87 -12.31
CA ARG A 167 -12.30 10.11 -13.74
C ARG A 167 -11.44 11.27 -14.25
N ARG A 168 -11.19 12.25 -13.40
CA ARG A 168 -10.38 13.44 -13.72
C ARG A 168 -9.38 13.70 -12.62
N GLN A 169 -8.20 14.19 -12.99
CA GLN A 169 -7.14 14.49 -12.04
C GLN A 169 -7.56 15.55 -11.00
N THR A 170 -8.41 16.50 -11.39
CA THR A 170 -8.93 17.54 -10.49
C THR A 170 -9.80 17.00 -9.35
N GLU A 171 -10.30 15.76 -9.46
CA GLU A 171 -11.10 15.09 -8.43
C GLU A 171 -10.22 14.37 -7.39
N ALA A 172 -8.92 14.22 -7.66
CA ALA A 172 -7.98 13.51 -6.79
C ALA A 172 -7.62 14.26 -5.49
N THR A 173 -8.22 15.44 -5.26
CA THR A 173 -8.09 16.22 -4.01
C THR A 173 -8.54 15.41 -2.79
N ASP A 174 -9.49 14.50 -2.98
CA ASP A 174 -10.05 13.68 -1.92
C ASP A 174 -9.07 12.63 -1.36
N PHE A 175 -7.94 12.38 -2.02
CA PHE A 175 -6.96 11.42 -1.52
C PHE A 175 -6.30 11.86 -0.19
N GLY A 176 -6.36 13.16 0.13
CA GLY A 176 -5.91 13.70 1.41
C GLY A 176 -6.90 13.51 2.56
N GLN A 177 -8.19 13.26 2.26
CA GLN A 177 -9.23 13.22 3.28
C GLN A 177 -9.01 12.07 4.29
N PRO A 178 -9.37 12.24 5.57
CA PRO A 178 -9.24 11.18 6.57
C PRO A 178 -10.06 9.93 6.23
N THR A 179 -9.48 8.76 6.44
CA THR A 179 -10.14 7.44 6.34
C THR A 179 -9.69 6.55 7.50
N ALA A 180 -10.39 5.43 7.71
CA ALA A 180 -10.00 4.44 8.70
C ALA A 180 -8.89 3.47 8.25
N ALA A 181 -8.33 3.62 7.04
CA ALA A 181 -7.28 2.73 6.54
C ALA A 181 -6.05 2.72 7.48
N VAL A 182 -5.31 1.62 7.53
CA VAL A 182 -4.09 1.54 8.34
C VAL A 182 -2.91 2.21 7.64
N SER A 183 -2.84 2.14 6.31
CA SER A 183 -1.85 2.89 5.53
C SER A 183 -2.44 3.48 4.25
N ARG A 184 -1.76 4.50 3.73
CA ARG A 184 -2.08 5.16 2.46
C ARG A 184 -0.82 5.35 1.64
N TRP A 185 -0.84 4.88 0.40
CA TRP A 185 0.29 4.88 -0.52
C TRP A 185 -0.02 5.63 -1.81
N ARG A 186 0.96 6.34 -2.35
CA ARG A 186 0.95 6.81 -3.74
C ARG A 186 2.00 6.05 -4.54
N VAL A 187 1.65 5.61 -5.73
CA VAL A 187 2.55 4.93 -6.67
C VAL A 187 2.66 5.78 -7.92
N SER A 188 3.83 6.38 -8.13
CA SER A 188 4.09 7.24 -9.29
C SER A 188 5.07 6.51 -10.23
N ALA A 189 4.69 6.36 -11.50
CA ALA A 189 5.59 5.76 -12.49
C ALA A 189 6.82 6.66 -12.73
N LEU A 190 8.00 6.05 -12.75
CA LEU A 190 9.27 6.67 -13.12
C LEU A 190 9.78 6.07 -14.43
N SER A 191 10.74 6.74 -15.06
CA SER A 191 11.40 6.19 -16.25
C SER A 191 12.11 4.88 -15.91
N SER A 192 11.86 3.84 -16.72
CA SER A 192 12.60 2.58 -16.65
C SER A 192 14.08 2.81 -16.95
N ARG A 193 14.93 1.93 -16.43
CA ARG A 193 16.35 1.93 -16.82
C ARG A 193 16.50 1.49 -18.29
N PRO A 194 17.39 2.13 -19.06
CA PRO A 194 17.76 1.64 -20.37
C PRO A 194 18.34 0.23 -20.26
N LEU A 195 17.98 -0.63 -21.20
CA LEU A 195 18.59 -1.95 -21.35
C LEU A 195 19.81 -1.85 -22.29
N PRO A 196 20.79 -2.77 -22.20
CA PRO A 196 21.89 -2.84 -23.16
C PRO A 196 21.45 -3.29 -24.56
N VAL A 197 20.16 -3.62 -24.71
CA VAL A 197 19.52 -4.05 -25.96
C VAL A 197 18.26 -3.21 -26.18
N PRO A 198 17.74 -3.10 -27.41
CA PRO A 198 16.46 -2.44 -27.67
C PRO A 198 15.34 -3.02 -26.80
N GLY A 199 14.66 -2.18 -26.04
CA GLY A 199 13.56 -2.58 -25.17
C GLY A 199 13.32 -1.62 -24.00
N VAL A 200 12.31 -1.91 -23.20
CA VAL A 200 11.98 -1.17 -21.97
C VAL A 200 12.39 -2.02 -20.78
N GLY A 201 13.27 -1.48 -19.94
CA GLY A 201 13.65 -2.14 -18.69
C GLY A 201 12.47 -2.28 -17.72
N ARG A 202 12.70 -3.00 -16.62
CA ARG A 202 11.69 -3.18 -15.58
C ARG A 202 11.12 -1.82 -15.15
N PRO A 203 9.78 -1.66 -15.08
CA PRO A 203 9.18 -0.41 -14.66
C PRO A 203 9.70 0.02 -13.30
N ARG A 204 9.88 1.32 -13.09
CA ARG A 204 10.27 1.90 -11.81
C ARG A 204 9.14 2.72 -11.23
N TRP A 205 9.03 2.73 -9.91
CA TRP A 205 8.02 3.48 -9.19
C TRP A 205 8.66 4.31 -8.08
N ARG A 206 8.12 5.51 -7.86
CA ARG A 206 8.22 6.20 -6.57
C ARG A 206 7.03 5.76 -5.71
N LEU A 207 7.32 5.11 -4.60
CA LEU A 207 6.34 4.75 -3.58
C LEU A 207 6.37 5.78 -2.47
N GLU A 208 5.27 6.48 -2.26
CA GLU A 208 5.14 7.45 -1.17
C GLU A 208 4.16 6.90 -0.13
N LEU A 209 4.66 6.53 1.04
CA LEU A 209 3.86 6.24 2.22
C LEU A 209 3.36 7.55 2.80
N LEU A 210 2.17 7.97 2.39
CA LEU A 210 1.60 9.24 2.84
C LEU A 210 1.14 9.20 4.29
N ARG A 211 0.65 8.03 4.73
CA ARG A 211 0.21 7.81 6.11
C ARG A 211 0.37 6.35 6.48
N VAL A 212 0.78 6.09 7.71
CA VAL A 212 0.63 4.79 8.37
C VAL A 212 0.27 5.00 9.84
N ARG A 213 -0.67 4.22 10.36
CA ARG A 213 -1.03 4.30 11.79
C ARG A 213 0.17 3.88 12.62
N ALA A 214 0.58 4.71 13.58
CA ALA A 214 1.74 4.47 14.47
C ALA A 214 3.10 4.32 13.76
N GLY A 215 3.27 4.94 12.60
CA GLY A 215 4.57 5.09 11.93
C GLY A 215 4.69 6.45 11.25
N GLU A 216 5.80 6.66 10.53
CA GLU A 216 6.11 7.91 9.85
C GLU A 216 5.92 7.78 8.33
N SER A 217 5.62 8.90 7.68
CA SER A 217 5.57 8.98 6.22
C SER A 217 6.97 8.86 5.64
N ALA A 218 7.10 8.23 4.48
CA ALA A 218 8.38 7.98 3.83
C ALA A 218 8.19 7.81 2.32
N ASP A 219 9.25 7.97 1.54
CA ASP A 219 9.24 7.68 0.12
C ASP A 219 10.42 6.84 -0.34
N PHE A 220 10.19 6.04 -1.37
CA PHE A 220 11.12 5.03 -1.86
C PHE A 220 11.11 4.99 -3.38
N GLU A 221 12.28 4.75 -3.99
CA GLU A 221 12.36 4.38 -5.40
C GLU A 221 12.60 2.88 -5.55
N VAL A 222 11.67 2.21 -6.22
CA VAL A 222 11.67 0.75 -6.38
C VAL A 222 11.51 0.38 -7.85
N GLU A 223 11.96 -0.81 -8.20
CA GLU A 223 11.47 -1.52 -9.37
C GLU A 223 10.11 -2.17 -9.08
N ALA A 224 9.22 -2.11 -10.07
CA ALA A 224 7.87 -2.66 -10.04
C ALA A 224 7.84 -4.17 -9.76
N CYS A 225 6.70 -4.72 -9.34
CA CYS A 225 6.58 -6.13 -8.98
C CYS A 225 7.10 -7.10 -10.08
N ASP A 226 7.84 -8.13 -9.67
CA ASP A 226 8.21 -9.27 -10.53
C ASP A 226 7.06 -10.29 -10.63
N ALA A 227 7.29 -11.39 -11.35
CA ALA A 227 6.35 -12.50 -11.48
C ALA A 227 6.06 -13.26 -10.15
N LYS A 228 6.68 -12.86 -9.04
CA LYS A 228 6.40 -13.36 -7.68
C LYS A 228 5.77 -12.29 -6.79
N GLY A 229 5.35 -11.15 -7.36
CA GLY A 229 4.77 -10.02 -6.67
C GLY A 229 5.76 -9.18 -5.86
N ARG A 230 7.07 -9.40 -6.01
CA ARG A 230 8.09 -8.76 -5.18
C ARG A 230 8.61 -7.49 -5.85
N LEU A 231 8.69 -6.43 -5.05
CA LEU A 231 9.43 -5.22 -5.39
C LEU A 231 10.94 -5.48 -5.27
N ALA A 232 11.74 -4.66 -5.92
CA ALA A 232 13.18 -4.56 -5.65
C ALA A 232 13.54 -3.08 -5.43
N LEU A 233 14.56 -2.77 -4.64
CA LEU A 233 15.07 -1.40 -4.58
C LEU A 233 15.74 -1.03 -5.90
N SER A 234 15.56 0.22 -6.33
CA SER A 234 16.34 0.76 -7.43
C SER A 234 17.79 0.94 -6.97
N ALA A 235 18.77 0.47 -7.75
CA ALA A 235 20.20 0.52 -7.36
C ALA A 235 20.72 1.95 -7.13
N ASP A 236 20.01 2.99 -7.59
CA ASP A 236 20.40 4.40 -7.32
C ASP A 236 20.32 4.75 -5.82
N MET A 237 19.58 3.94 -5.02
CA MET A 237 19.58 3.99 -3.56
C MET A 237 20.66 3.12 -2.90
N ALA A 238 21.24 2.14 -3.62
CA ALA A 238 22.35 1.34 -3.09
C ALA A 238 23.65 2.14 -3.03
N ASP A 239 23.78 3.19 -3.85
CA ASP A 239 24.99 4.02 -3.99
C ASP A 239 24.96 5.35 -3.21
N ARG A 240 23.90 5.69 -2.44
CA ARG A 240 23.91 6.92 -1.61
C ARG A 240 24.40 6.66 -0.18
N SER A 241 25.64 7.10 0.03
CA SER A 241 26.36 7.23 1.30
C SER A 241 25.86 8.39 2.18
N ALA A 242 25.94 8.14 3.49
CA ALA A 242 26.12 9.05 4.64
C ALA A 242 25.21 10.29 4.80
N ALA A 243 24.59 10.36 5.99
CA ALA A 243 23.85 11.52 6.49
C ALA A 243 24.68 12.83 6.41
N PRO A 244 24.07 13.99 6.14
CA PRO A 244 24.77 15.26 6.16
C PRO A 244 25.28 15.55 7.57
N GLN A 245 26.60 15.64 7.72
CA GLN A 245 27.24 16.17 8.92
C GLN A 245 26.82 17.62 9.09
N THR A 246 26.08 17.91 10.15
CA THR A 246 25.74 19.26 10.58
C THR A 246 27.04 20.00 10.95
N ARG A 247 27.53 20.86 10.06
CA ARG A 247 28.55 21.85 10.41
C ARG A 247 27.96 22.82 11.42
N ARG A 248 28.38 22.72 12.68
CA ARG A 248 28.23 23.81 13.65
C ARG A 248 29.17 24.93 13.21
N ILE A 249 28.60 26.04 12.76
CA ILE A 249 29.33 27.30 12.66
C ILE A 249 29.43 27.82 14.10
N GLY A 250 30.64 27.72 14.67
CA GLY A 250 30.99 28.45 15.86
C GLY A 250 31.11 29.93 15.50
N ALA A 251 30.43 30.78 16.26
CA ALA A 251 30.75 32.18 16.34
C ALA A 251 31.98 32.33 17.23
N ASP A 252 33.01 32.99 16.70
CA ASP A 252 34.08 33.65 17.47
C ASP A 252 34.65 34.76 16.56
N GLY A 253 34.65 36.00 17.06
CA GLY A 253 35.21 37.19 16.41
C GLY A 253 34.25 38.38 16.40
#